data_AF-R0K7W8-F1
#
_entry.id   AF-R0K7W8-F1
#
_cell.length_a   1.000
_cell.length_b   1.000
_cell.length_c   1.000
_cell.angle_alpha   90.00
_cell.angle_beta   90.00
_cell.angle_gamma   90.00
#
_symmetry.space_group_name_H-M   'P 1'
#
loop_
_entity.id
_entity.type
_entity.pdbx_description
1 polymer ?
#
loop_
_entity_poly.entity_id
_entity_poly.type
_entity_poly.pdbx_seq_one_letter_code
_entity_poly.pdbx_strand_id
1 'polypeptide(L)' 'NLTLLNTLGVGTFFRAYMRQESVLDLTFATNNIATSIQDWQTIPKVGSNHHAILFSISTHS' A
#
# COMPACT_ATOMS: atom_id res chain seq x y z
N ASN A 1 16.84 -0.41 -9.80
CA ASN A 1 15.54 0.09 -10.28
C ASN A 1 14.48 -0.35 -9.29
N LEU A 2 13.55 0.54 -8.93
CA LEU A 2 12.47 0.28 -7.97
C LEU A 2 11.13 0.51 -8.67
N THR A 3 10.19 -0.40 -8.44
CA THR A 3 8.81 -0.30 -8.94
C THR A 3 7.90 0.12 -7.80
N LEU A 4 7.08 1.16 -8.02
CA LEU A 4 6.01 1.56 -7.11
C LEU A 4 4.85 0.55 -7.21
N LEU A 5 4.39 0.04 -6.08
CA LEU A 5 3.33 -0.97 -6.01
C LEU A 5 1.99 -0.42 -5.52
N ASN A 6 1.96 0.79 -4.98
CA ASN A 6 0.73 1.45 -4.57
C ASN A 6 -0.25 1.55 -5.74
N THR A 7 -1.52 1.29 -5.46
CA THR A 7 -2.60 1.74 -6.36
C THR A 7 -2.69 3.26 -6.29
N LEU A 8 -2.59 3.93 -7.43
CA LEU A 8 -2.58 5.39 -7.48
C LEU A 8 -3.86 5.99 -6.88
N GLY A 9 -3.68 6.97 -6.00
CA GLY A 9 -4.78 7.69 -5.36
C GLY A 9 -5.44 6.95 -4.18
N VAL A 10 -5.01 5.73 -3.85
CA VAL A 10 -5.48 5.03 -2.64
C VAL A 10 -4.79 5.63 -1.42
N GLY A 11 -5.58 6.24 -0.55
CA GLY A 11 -5.11 6.87 0.68
C GLY A 11 -4.53 5.84 1.66
N THR A 12 -3.53 6.26 2.43
CA THR A 12 -2.93 5.49 3.53
C THR A 12 -3.08 6.22 4.87
N PHE A 13 -3.52 7.48 4.83
CA PHE A 13 -3.66 8.32 6.01
C PHE A 13 -4.95 9.13 5.96
N PHE A 14 -5.67 9.15 7.07
CA PHE A 14 -6.88 9.94 7.24
C PHE A 14 -6.86 10.72 8.56
N ARG A 15 -7.53 11.87 8.59
CA ARG A 15 -7.81 12.61 9.82
C ARG A 15 -9.19 13.24 9.70
N ALA A 16 -9.85 13.45 10.84
CA ALA A 16 -11.09 14.22 10.88
C ALA A 16 -10.94 15.54 10.10
N TYR A 17 -11.98 15.88 9.33
CA TYR A 17 -12.09 17.10 8.53
C TYR A 17 -11.16 17.20 7.30
N MET A 18 -10.43 16.13 6.95
CA MET A 18 -9.78 16.05 5.63
C MET A 18 -10.84 15.81 4.55
N ARG A 19 -10.77 16.57 3.44
CA ARG A 19 -11.66 16.37 2.28
C ARG A 19 -11.37 15.07 1.53
N GLN A 20 -10.12 14.64 1.54
CA GLN A 20 -9.63 13.42 0.92
C GLN A 20 -8.47 12.89 1.75
N GLU A 21 -8.33 11.57 1.82
CA GLU A 21 -7.19 10.91 2.43
C GLU A 21 -5.88 11.23 1.68
N SER A 22 -4.76 11.18 2.40
CA SER A 22 -3.43 11.38 1.81
C SER A 22 -2.73 10.05 1.53
N VAL A 23 -1.90 10.03 0.49
CA VAL A 23 -1.00 8.91 0.18
C VAL A 23 0.37 9.23 0.76
N LEU A 24 0.65 8.76 1.97
CA LEU A 24 1.92 9.05 2.67
C LEU A 24 2.83 7.82 2.74
N ASP A 25 2.25 6.63 2.75
CA ASP A 25 2.98 5.37 2.89
C ASP A 25 3.13 4.72 1.51
N LEU A 26 4.37 4.43 1.11
CA LEU A 26 4.70 3.91 -0.21
C LEU A 26 5.38 2.55 -0.12
N THR A 27 4.97 1.63 -0.98
CA THR A 27 5.58 0.31 -1.14
C THR A 27 6.35 0.26 -2.45
N PHE A 28 7.64 -0.03 -2.36
CA PHE A 28 8.53 -0.23 -3.51
C PHE A 28 9.20 -1.60 -3.43
N ALA A 29 9.46 -2.20 -4.59
CA ALA A 29 10.27 -3.41 -4.68
C ALA A 29 11.22 -3.34 -5.87
N THR A 30 12.29 -4.14 -5.85
CA THR A 30 13.10 -4.40 -7.04
C THR A 30 12.26 -5.12 -8.09
N ASN A 31 12.56 -4.90 -9.37
CA ASN A 31 11.74 -5.41 -10.48
C ASN A 31 11.46 -6.92 -10.41
N ASN A 32 12.42 -7.72 -9.93
CA ASN A 32 12.29 -9.17 -9.79
C ASN A 32 11.33 -9.61 -8.65
N ILE A 33 11.18 -8.79 -7.61
CA ILE A 33 10.26 -9.06 -6.50
C ILE A 33 8.89 -8.45 -6.78
N ALA A 34 8.84 -7.31 -7.46
CA ALA A 34 7.61 -6.63 -7.84
C ALA A 34 6.64 -7.54 -8.61
N THR A 35 7.17 -8.42 -9.47
CA THR A 35 6.36 -9.41 -10.23
C THR A 35 5.76 -10.52 -9.38
N SER A 36 6.27 -10.73 -8.16
CA SER A 36 5.77 -11.74 -7.22
C SER A 36 4.80 -11.17 -6.20
N ILE A 37 4.70 -9.83 -6.09
CA ILE A 37 3.78 -9.18 -5.14
C ILE A 37 2.38 -9.12 -5.76
N GLN A 38 1.38 -9.53 -4.98
CA GLN A 38 -0.02 -9.61 -5.40
C GLN A 38 -0.92 -8.98 -4.34
N ASP A 39 -2.15 -8.65 -4.75
CA ASP A 39 -3.24 -8.22 -3.85
C ASP A 39 -2.88 -7.05 -2.92
N TRP A 40 -2.11 -6.07 -3.42
CA TRP A 40 -1.78 -4.87 -2.66
C TRP A 40 -3.05 -4.07 -2.33
N GLN A 41 -3.24 -3.75 -1.06
CA GLN A 41 -4.39 -2.99 -0.58
C GLN A 41 -4.09 -2.26 0.73
N THR A 42 -4.94 -1.29 1.07
CA THR A 42 -4.95 -0.66 2.39
C THR A 42 -6.08 -1.24 3.25
N ILE A 43 -5.81 -1.43 4.54
CA ILE A 43 -6.79 -1.92 5.52
C ILE A 43 -7.11 -0.79 6.49
N PRO A 44 -8.34 -0.26 6.46
CA PRO A 44 -8.75 0.79 7.37
C PRO A 44 -9.08 0.25 8.76
N LYS A 45 -9.23 1.18 9.73
CA LYS A 45 -9.75 0.91 11.09
C LYS A 45 -8.87 0.00 11.96
N VAL A 46 -7.55 0.10 11.80
CA VAL A 46 -6.56 -0.63 12.62
C VAL A 46 -6.23 0.07 13.96
N GLY A 47 -7.11 0.96 14.44
CA GLY A 47 -6.88 1.75 15.65
C GLY A 47 -5.88 2.90 15.50
N SER A 48 -5.53 3.26 14.26
CA SER A 48 -4.62 4.35 13.90
C SER A 48 -5.27 5.26 12.86
N ASN A 49 -4.72 6.46 12.69
CA ASN A 49 -5.00 7.36 11.57
C ASN A 49 -4.28 6.95 10.27
N HIS A 50 -3.39 5.96 10.35
CA HIS A 50 -2.86 5.25 9.20
C HIS A 50 -3.65 3.97 8.94
N HIS A 51 -3.95 3.71 7.66
CA HIS A 51 -4.39 2.41 7.19
C HIS A 51 -3.18 1.46 7.16
N ALA A 52 -3.37 0.20 7.53
CA ALA A 52 -2.32 -0.79 7.32
C ALA A 52 -2.17 -1.11 5.82
N ILE A 53 -0.99 -1.54 5.40
CA ILE A 53 -0.74 -2.03 4.04
C ILE A 53 -0.68 -3.55 4.09
N LEU A 54 -1.42 -4.22 3.20
CA LEU A 54 -1.41 -5.66 3.03
C LEU A 54 -1.11 -6.00 1.57
N PHE A 55 -0.27 -7.01 1.37
CA PHE A 55 -0.04 -7.66 0.09
C PHE A 55 0.45 -9.09 0.34
N SER A 56 0.38 -9.95 -0.66
CA SER A 56 0.95 -11.29 -0.64
C SER A 56 2.21 -11.34 -1.51
N ILE A 57 3.12 -12.27 -1.21
CA ILE A 57 4.26 -12.59 -2.08
C ILE A 57 4.09 -14.03 -2.54
N SER A 58 3.92 -14.22 -3.84
CA SER A 58 3.92 -15.55 -4.42
C SER A 58 5.33 -16.11 -4.46
N THR A 59 5.57 -17.14 -3.65
CA THR A 59 6.74 -17.99 -3.73
C THR A 59 6.38 -19.16 -4.63
N HIS A 60 6.63 -19.06 -5.94
CA HIS A 60 6.54 -20.26 -6.77
C HIS A 60 7.61 -21.25 -6.29
N SER A 61 7.17 -22.48 -5.99
CA SER A 61 8.01 -23.67 -5.82
C SER A 61 8.49 -24.18 -7.18
#